data_AF-A0A383B740-F1
#
_entry.id   AF-A0A383B740-F1
#
_cell.length_a   1.000
_cell.length_b   1.000
_cell.length_c   1.000
_cell.angle_alpha   90.00
_cell.angle_beta   90.00
_cell.angle_gamma   90.00
#
_symmetry.space_group_name_H-M   'P 1'
#
loop_
_entity.id
_entity.type
_entity.pdbx_description
1 polymer ?
#
loop_
_entity_poly.entity_id
_entity_poly.type
_entity_poly.pdbx_seq_one_letter_code
_entity_poly.pdbx_strand_id
1 'polypeptide(L)'
;MSVGNQTQAVKFDRSHLTLVLGQNLDLGGDDVGARNGTGKTTIVNALSYALYGEALTKIRKDNLINKTNNKNLLVTVEFEKDGVPYKIERGRKPNFLKYYVDNQEQEITDEAQGDSRLTQEDITKRIGMSSTMFKHIVALNTYTEPFLAMRPN
;
A
#
# COMPACT_ATOMS: atom_id res chain seq x y z
N MET A 1 -0.87 14.00 8.07
CA MET A 1 -0.21 12.80 8.58
C MET A 1 1.21 12.85 8.06
N SER A 2 2.17 12.98 8.96
CA SER A 2 3.60 12.96 8.67
C SER A 2 4.17 11.78 9.43
N VAL A 3 4.97 10.96 8.76
CA VAL A 3 5.64 9.79 9.35
C VAL A 3 7.13 10.06 9.56
N GLY A 4 7.53 11.34 9.53
CA GLY A 4 8.93 11.75 9.46
C GLY A 4 9.55 11.47 8.08
N ASN A 5 10.83 11.82 7.93
CA ASN A 5 11.62 11.54 6.73
C ASN A 5 12.40 10.21 6.81
N GLN A 6 11.98 9.32 7.70
CA GLN A 6 12.61 8.02 7.91
C GLN A 6 11.82 6.93 7.20
N THR A 7 12.52 6.02 6.53
CA THR A 7 11.91 4.85 5.90
C THR A 7 11.33 3.94 6.97
N GLN A 8 10.05 3.59 6.82
CA GLN A 8 9.40 2.60 7.66
C GLN A 8 9.31 1.27 6.92
N ALA A 9 9.68 0.18 7.60
CA ALA A 9 9.66 -1.16 7.04
C ALA A 9 8.95 -2.12 8.00
N VAL A 10 8.14 -3.02 7.45
CA VAL A 10 7.47 -4.09 8.18
C VAL A 10 7.78 -5.40 7.47
N LYS A 11 8.24 -6.40 8.21
CA LYS A 11 8.49 -7.75 7.70
C LYS A 11 7.34 -8.67 8.11
N PHE A 12 6.62 -9.20 7.11
CA PHE A 12 5.47 -10.08 7.31
C PHE A 12 5.81 -11.58 7.24
N ASP A 13 7.07 -11.92 6.94
CA ASP A 13 7.61 -13.29 6.83
C ASP A 13 7.87 -13.97 8.19
N ARG A 14 7.41 -13.36 9.28
CA ARG A 14 7.61 -13.87 10.64
C ARG A 14 6.38 -14.65 11.09
N SER A 15 6.59 -15.78 11.78
CA SER A 15 5.53 -16.62 12.34
C SER A 15 4.72 -15.97 13.48
N HIS A 16 4.85 -14.67 13.70
CA HIS A 16 4.32 -13.96 14.87
C HIS A 16 3.26 -12.94 14.46
N LEU A 17 2.31 -12.70 15.37
CA LEU A 17 1.34 -11.61 15.23
C LEU A 17 2.05 -10.25 15.35
N THR A 18 1.88 -9.40 14.34
CA THR A 18 2.41 -8.03 14.34
C THR A 18 1.34 -7.05 14.79
N LEU A 19 1.57 -6.35 15.89
CA LEU A 19 0.69 -5.29 16.39
C LEU A 19 1.31 -3.92 16.15
N VAL A 20 0.64 -3.08 15.36
CA VAL A 20 1.07 -1.69 15.11
C VAL A 20 0.35 -0.76 16.08
N LEU A 21 1.12 -0.16 17.00
CA LEU A 21 0.66 0.86 17.93
C LEU A 21 1.11 2.24 17.46
N GLY A 22 0.44 3.28 17.95
CA GLY A 22 0.87 4.65 17.68
C GLY A 22 0.22 5.64 18.62
N GLN A 23 1.01 6.62 19.03
CA GLN A 23 0.65 7.69 19.96
C GLN A 23 1.02 9.04 19.32
N ASN A 24 0.11 9.99 19.43
CA ASN A 24 0.26 11.36 18.95
C ASN A 24 0.83 12.19 20.10
N LEU A 25 2.10 12.57 19.99
CA LEU A 25 2.79 13.34 21.02
C LEU A 25 2.45 14.84 20.95
N ASP A 26 1.84 15.30 19.85
CA ASP A 26 1.46 16.71 19.67
C ASP A 26 0.15 17.06 20.38
N LEU A 27 -0.68 16.04 20.70
CA LEU A 27 -1.90 16.20 21.47
C LEU A 27 -1.58 15.93 22.95
N GLY A 28 -1.09 16.94 23.66
CA GLY A 28 -0.90 16.86 25.10
C GLY A 28 -2.25 16.69 25.82
N GLY A 29 -2.56 15.49 26.29
CA GLY A 29 -3.75 15.21 27.11
C GLY A 29 -4.21 13.75 27.11
N ASP A 30 -4.86 13.34 28.20
CA ASP A 30 -5.20 11.97 28.57
C ASP A 30 -6.01 11.16 27.51
N ASP A 31 -5.35 10.10 27.05
CA ASP A 31 -5.77 8.72 26.77
C ASP A 31 -6.96 8.35 25.84
N VAL A 32 -7.61 9.27 25.12
CA VAL A 32 -8.59 8.85 24.08
C VAL A 32 -8.32 9.45 22.69
N GLY A 33 -7.88 10.71 22.61
CA GLY A 33 -7.58 11.39 21.34
C GLY A 33 -6.18 11.10 20.79
N ALA A 34 -5.22 10.78 21.67
CA ALA A 34 -3.80 10.65 21.32
C ALA A 34 -3.51 9.44 20.41
N ARG A 35 -4.38 8.43 20.33
CA ARG A 35 -4.12 7.23 19.50
C ARG A 35 -4.62 7.38 18.07
N ASN A 36 -5.41 8.41 17.74
CA ASN A 36 -5.94 8.60 16.39
C ASN A 36 -5.04 9.54 15.57
N GLY A 37 -4.95 9.30 14.26
CA GLY A 37 -4.14 10.12 13.35
C GLY A 37 -2.62 9.86 13.35
N THR A 38 -2.16 8.81 14.03
CA THR A 38 -0.72 8.51 14.26
C THR A 38 -0.02 7.73 13.15
N GLY A 39 -0.62 7.61 11.95
CA GLY A 39 0.02 6.90 10.83
C GLY A 39 -0.20 5.39 10.74
N LYS A 40 -0.98 4.76 11.63
CA LYS A 40 -1.22 3.30 11.59
C LYS A 40 -1.82 2.82 10.25
N THR A 41 -2.86 3.49 9.79
CA THR A 41 -3.52 3.19 8.50
C THR A 41 -2.61 3.47 7.29
N THR A 42 -1.51 4.23 7.47
CA THR A 42 -0.54 4.48 6.39
C THR A 42 0.07 3.20 5.88
N ILE A 43 0.41 2.24 6.76
CA ILE A 43 1.05 0.98 6.37
C ILE A 43 0.12 0.19 5.43
N VAL A 44 -1.16 0.08 5.79
CA VAL A 44 -2.13 -0.67 4.97
C VAL A 44 -2.45 0.07 3.67
N ASN A 45 -2.54 1.41 3.70
CA ASN A 45 -2.69 2.19 2.47
C ASN A 45 -1.45 2.10 1.57
N ALA A 46 -0.24 2.03 2.13
CA ALA A 46 1.00 1.87 1.38
C ALA A 46 1.01 0.50 0.68
N LEU A 47 0.64 -0.56 1.39
CA LEU A 47 0.51 -1.90 0.80
C LEU A 47 -0.50 -1.92 -0.35
N SER A 48 -1.71 -1.38 -0.14
CA SER A 48 -2.71 -1.25 -1.21
C SER A 48 -2.19 -0.42 -2.39
N TYR A 49 -1.49 0.68 -2.12
CA TYR A 49 -0.95 1.55 -3.15
C TYR A 49 0.13 0.85 -3.97
N ALA A 50 1.03 0.08 -3.34
CA ALA A 50 2.05 -0.70 -4.03
C ALA A 50 1.45 -1.78 -4.95
N LEU A 51 0.45 -2.52 -4.47
CA LEU A 51 -0.14 -3.62 -5.23
C LEU A 51 -1.07 -3.13 -6.35
N TYR A 52 -1.87 -2.11 -6.09
CA TYR A 52 -2.99 -1.71 -6.96
C TYR A 52 -2.90 -0.30 -7.53
N GLY A 53 -1.91 0.49 -7.11
CA GLY A 53 -1.84 1.91 -7.46
C GLY A 53 -2.95 2.75 -6.82
N GLU A 54 -3.66 2.21 -5.83
CA GLU A 54 -4.82 2.82 -5.18
C GLU A 54 -4.74 2.69 -3.66
N ALA A 55 -5.27 3.68 -2.95
CA ALA A 55 -5.39 3.60 -1.51
C ALA A 55 -6.56 2.67 -1.12
N LEU A 56 -6.43 2.00 0.02
CA LEU A 56 -7.49 1.13 0.56
C LEU A 56 -8.74 1.92 0.94
N THR A 57 -8.52 3.10 1.50
CA THR A 57 -9.56 4.02 1.99
C THR A 57 -9.91 5.07 0.93
N LYS A 58 -10.97 5.86 1.14
CA LYS A 58 -11.39 6.96 0.23
C LYS A 58 -10.45 8.18 0.28
N ILE A 59 -9.14 7.97 0.36
CA ILE A 59 -8.11 9.00 0.33
C ILE A 59 -7.54 9.14 -1.08
N ARG A 60 -7.33 10.39 -1.53
CA ARG A 60 -6.69 10.64 -2.82
C ARG A 60 -5.23 10.19 -2.79
N LYS A 61 -4.72 9.66 -3.91
CA LYS A 61 -3.34 9.16 -4.04
C LYS A 61 -2.28 10.23 -3.66
N ASP A 62 -2.51 11.49 -4.01
CA ASP A 62 -1.62 12.61 -3.61
C ASP A 62 -1.58 12.86 -2.10
N ASN A 63 -2.63 12.50 -1.38
CA ASN A 63 -2.71 12.66 0.07
C ASN A 63 -2.01 11.51 0.82
N LEU A 64 -1.49 10.50 0.11
CA LEU A 64 -0.59 9.49 0.67
C LEU A 64 0.83 10.05 0.89
N ILE A 65 1.19 11.12 0.17
CA ILE A 65 2.50 11.74 0.26
C ILE A 65 2.64 12.43 1.63
N ASN A 66 3.80 12.26 2.27
CA ASN A 66 4.09 12.92 3.54
C ASN A 66 3.89 14.45 3.40
N LYS A 67 3.03 15.03 4.25
CA LYS A 67 2.70 16.46 4.23
C LYS A 67 3.86 17.41 4.54
N THR A 68 4.92 16.92 5.18
CA THR A 68 6.15 17.69 5.45
C THR A 68 7.02 17.75 4.20
N ASN A 69 7.25 16.60 3.55
CA ASN A 69 8.15 16.52 2.40
C ASN A 69 7.47 16.97 1.09
N ASN A 70 6.17 16.66 0.94
CA ASN A 70 5.33 16.93 -0.22
C ASN A 70 5.78 16.32 -1.56
N LYS A 71 6.81 15.47 -1.56
CA LYS A 71 7.38 14.77 -2.74
C LYS A 71 8.02 13.45 -2.34
N ASN A 72 8.48 12.70 -3.34
CA ASN A 72 9.29 11.49 -3.21
C ASN A 72 8.61 10.41 -2.36
N LEU A 73 7.30 10.21 -2.54
CA LEU A 73 6.68 9.01 -2.00
C LEU A 73 7.23 7.81 -2.77
N LEU A 74 7.79 6.84 -2.06
CA LEU A 74 8.18 5.55 -2.58
C LEU A 74 7.60 4.47 -1.68
N VAL A 75 6.95 3.48 -2.27
CA VAL A 75 6.57 2.26 -1.58
C VAL A 75 7.16 1.08 -2.32
N THR A 76 7.85 0.22 -1.57
CA THR A 76 8.42 -1.03 -2.07
C THR A 76 7.74 -2.20 -1.37
N VAL A 77 7.31 -3.19 -2.15
CA VAL A 77 6.78 -4.45 -1.65
C VAL A 77 7.55 -5.59 -2.30
N GLU A 78 8.03 -6.49 -1.47
CA GLU A 78 8.70 -7.73 -1.86
C GLU A 78 7.86 -8.90 -1.39
N PHE A 79 7.65 -9.89 -2.26
CA PHE A 79 6.88 -11.09 -1.94
C PHE A 79 7.37 -12.27 -2.78
N GLU A 80 7.07 -13.47 -2.32
CA GLU A 80 7.33 -14.71 -3.05
C GLU A 80 5.99 -15.32 -3.48
N LYS A 81 5.95 -15.88 -4.68
CA LYS A 81 4.87 -16.75 -5.12
C LYS A 81 5.44 -17.92 -5.91
N ASP A 82 5.04 -19.13 -5.53
CA ASP A 82 5.45 -20.38 -6.19
C ASP A 82 6.98 -20.50 -6.35
N GLY A 83 7.74 -20.06 -5.35
CA GLY A 83 9.22 -20.05 -5.38
C GLY A 83 9.85 -18.91 -6.17
N VAL A 84 9.06 -18.03 -6.80
CA VAL A 84 9.56 -16.89 -7.59
C VAL A 84 9.50 -15.61 -6.76
N PRO A 85 10.62 -14.88 -6.60
CA PRO A 85 10.62 -13.59 -5.91
C PRO A 85 10.10 -12.48 -6.84
N TYR A 86 9.24 -11.63 -6.28
CA TYR A 86 8.67 -10.46 -6.93
C TYR A 86 8.97 -9.20 -6.12
N LYS A 87 9.21 -8.09 -6.83
CA LYS A 87 9.36 -6.78 -6.21
C LYS A 87 8.56 -5.74 -6.98
N ILE A 88 7.83 -4.89 -6.26
CA ILE A 88 7.10 -3.76 -6.83
C ILE A 88 7.60 -2.48 -6.16
N GLU A 89 7.99 -1.49 -6.95
CA GLU A 89 8.30 -0.15 -6.48
C GLU A 89 7.34 0.84 -7.13
N ARG A 90 6.62 1.62 -6.31
CA ARG A 90 5.75 2.69 -6.80
C ARG A 90 6.12 4.02 -6.21
N GLY A 91 6.38 4.96 -7.11
CA GLY A 91 6.66 6.34 -6.80
C GLY A 91 5.46 7.25 -7.00
N ARG A 92 5.36 8.30 -6.18
CA ARG A 92 4.51 9.46 -6.47
C ARG A 92 5.23 10.78 -6.22
N LYS A 93 5.10 11.69 -7.18
CA LYS A 93 5.84 12.96 -7.28
C LYS A 93 7.36 12.74 -7.13
N PRO A 94 8.02 12.08 -8.11
CA PRO A 94 7.54 11.70 -9.45
C PRO A 94 6.72 10.40 -9.49
N ASN A 95 5.86 10.23 -10.50
CA ASN A 95 5.05 9.02 -10.67
C ASN A 95 5.81 7.97 -11.48
N PHE A 96 6.03 6.80 -10.90
CA PHE A 96 6.60 5.65 -11.61
C PHE A 96 6.11 4.34 -11.01
N LEU A 97 6.22 3.28 -11.79
CA LEU A 97 6.06 1.90 -11.37
C LEU A 97 7.30 1.17 -11.86
N LYS A 98 7.93 0.35 -11.01
CA LYS A 98 8.89 -0.66 -11.41
C LYS A 98 8.43 -1.99 -10.88
N TYR A 99 8.59 -3.02 -11.69
CA TYR A 99 8.12 -4.35 -11.39
C TYR A 99 9.22 -5.34 -11.74
N TYR A 100 9.60 -6.17 -10.78
CA TYR A 100 10.65 -7.15 -10.93
C TYR A 100 10.08 -8.55 -10.73
N VAL A 101 10.49 -9.47 -11.60
CA VAL A 101 10.19 -10.91 -11.52
C VAL A 101 11.52 -11.62 -11.55
N ASP A 102 11.78 -12.48 -10.57
CA ASP A 102 13.05 -13.20 -10.45
C ASP A 102 14.28 -12.26 -10.50
N ASN A 103 14.19 -11.14 -9.77
CA ASN A 103 15.19 -10.06 -9.73
C ASN A 103 15.45 -9.34 -11.06
N GLN A 104 14.66 -9.61 -12.11
CA GLN A 104 14.75 -8.91 -13.40
C GLN A 104 13.65 -7.87 -13.52
N GLU A 105 14.04 -6.61 -13.78
CA GLU A 105 13.09 -5.53 -14.06
C GLU A 105 12.35 -5.86 -15.35
N GLN A 106 11.02 -5.87 -15.28
CA GLN A 106 10.17 -6.01 -16.44
C GLN A 106 10.17 -4.66 -17.16
N GLU A 107 10.70 -4.63 -18.39
CA GLU A 107 10.79 -3.39 -19.16
C GLU A 107 9.42 -2.72 -19.29
N ILE A 108 9.38 -1.44 -18.96
CA ILE A 108 8.23 -0.57 -19.17
C ILE A 108 8.66 0.35 -20.31
N THR A 109 8.29 0.01 -21.53
CA THR A 109 8.63 0.83 -22.69
C THR A 109 7.85 2.15 -22.65
N ASP A 110 8.58 3.26 -22.48
CA ASP A 110 8.06 4.62 -22.22
C ASP A 110 7.18 5.21 -23.35
N GLU A 111 7.05 4.55 -24.50
CA GLU A 111 6.30 5.07 -25.65
C GLU A 111 4.76 4.93 -25.52
N ALA A 112 4.27 4.21 -24.51
CA ALA A 112 2.84 3.93 -24.37
C ALA A 112 2.33 4.23 -22.96
N GLN A 113 1.48 5.25 -22.82
CA GLN A 113 0.58 5.41 -21.67
C GLN A 113 -0.26 4.15 -21.35
N GLY A 114 -0.28 3.15 -22.24
CA GLY A 114 -0.93 1.85 -22.07
C GLY A 114 -0.13 0.79 -21.28
N ASP A 115 1.20 0.87 -21.19
CA ASP A 115 2.03 -0.20 -20.59
C ASP A 115 1.84 -0.31 -19.08
N SER A 116 1.68 0.82 -18.37
CA SER A 116 1.38 0.81 -16.94
C SER A 116 0.09 0.04 -16.61
N ARG A 117 -0.88 0.01 -17.53
CA ARG A 117 -2.11 -0.78 -17.37
C ARG A 117 -1.85 -2.27 -17.53
N LEU A 118 -1.04 -2.66 -18.52
CA LEU A 118 -0.65 -4.06 -18.73
C LEU A 118 0.19 -4.58 -17.56
N THR A 119 1.17 -3.81 -17.08
CA THR A 119 1.95 -4.15 -15.88
C THR A 119 1.03 -4.27 -14.66
N GLN A 120 0.07 -3.36 -14.48
CA GLN A 120 -0.92 -3.45 -13.40
C GLN A 120 -1.79 -4.71 -13.52
N GLU A 121 -2.22 -5.06 -14.73
CA GLU A 121 -2.99 -6.28 -15.00
C GLU A 121 -2.18 -7.53 -14.68
N ASP A 122 -0.88 -7.58 -15.04
CA ASP A 122 0.00 -8.70 -14.67
C ASP A 122 0.18 -8.79 -13.16
N ILE A 123 0.51 -7.67 -12.48
CA ILE A 123 0.61 -7.63 -11.01
C ILE A 123 -0.68 -8.18 -10.37
N THR A 124 -1.85 -7.74 -10.84
CA THR A 124 -3.15 -8.18 -10.29
C THR A 124 -3.38 -9.68 -10.52
N LYS A 125 -3.03 -10.19 -11.71
CA LYS A 125 -3.09 -11.63 -12.03
C LYS A 125 -2.15 -12.46 -11.14
N ARG A 126 -0.93 -11.96 -10.90
CA ARG A 126 0.08 -12.63 -10.07
C ARG A 126 -0.32 -12.66 -8.60
N ILE A 127 -0.82 -11.55 -8.07
CA ILE A 127 -1.38 -11.48 -6.72
C ILE A 127 -2.63 -12.37 -6.58
N GLY A 128 -3.34 -12.63 -7.68
CA GLY A 128 -4.50 -13.54 -7.71
C GLY A 128 -5.73 -12.98 -7.02
N MET A 129 -5.69 -11.71 -6.61
CA MET A 129 -6.84 -11.02 -6.04
C MET A 129 -6.93 -9.56 -6.50
N SER A 130 -8.14 -9.13 -6.81
CA SER A 130 -8.43 -7.73 -7.15
C SER A 130 -8.32 -6.82 -5.92
N SER A 131 -8.15 -5.52 -6.15
CA SER A 131 -8.19 -4.50 -5.09
C SER A 131 -9.45 -4.61 -4.22
N THR A 132 -10.61 -4.89 -4.85
CA THR A 132 -11.87 -5.11 -4.14
C THR A 132 -11.79 -6.32 -3.22
N MET A 133 -11.30 -7.47 -3.69
CA MET A 133 -11.17 -8.66 -2.84
C MET A 133 -10.18 -8.42 -1.70
N PHE A 134 -9.02 -7.81 -1.99
CA PHE A 134 -8.05 -7.45 -0.96
C PHE A 134 -8.68 -6.59 0.14
N LYS A 135 -9.49 -5.60 -0.24
CA LYS A 135 -10.18 -4.70 0.70
C LYS A 135 -11.22 -5.40 1.58
N HIS A 136 -11.91 -6.42 1.06
CA HIS A 136 -13.02 -7.07 1.76
C HIS A 136 -12.62 -8.36 2.48
N ILE A 137 -11.46 -8.94 2.14
CA ILE A 137 -11.01 -10.24 2.67
C ILE A 137 -9.74 -10.09 3.52
N VAL A 138 -8.77 -9.28 3.07
CA VAL A 138 -7.44 -9.19 3.70
C VAL A 138 -7.35 -7.96 4.60
N ALA A 139 -7.68 -6.79 4.05
CA ALA A 139 -7.52 -5.50 4.71
C ALA A 139 -8.83 -5.01 5.35
N LEU A 140 -9.34 -5.82 6.28
CA LEU A 140 -10.57 -5.54 7.01
C LEU A 140 -10.43 -4.24 7.81
N ASN A 141 -11.35 -3.31 7.56
CA ASN A 141 -11.46 -2.08 8.35
C ASN A 141 -12.90 -1.84 8.79
N THR A 142 -13.10 -0.98 9.78
CA THR A 142 -14.42 -0.66 10.34
C THR A 142 -15.33 0.13 9.39
N TYR A 143 -14.84 0.54 8.21
CA TYR A 143 -15.58 1.35 7.23
C TYR A 143 -15.83 0.59 5.91
N THR A 144 -15.42 -0.66 5.82
CA THR A 144 -15.71 -1.56 4.69
C THR A 144 -16.97 -2.34 4.97
N GLU A 145 -17.86 -2.39 3.98
CA GLU A 145 -18.95 -3.35 3.98
C GLU A 145 -18.34 -4.76 4.08
N PRO A 146 -18.80 -5.62 5.02
CA PRO A 146 -18.30 -6.98 5.10
C PRO A 146 -18.58 -7.74 3.80
N PHE A 147 -17.69 -8.65 3.42
CA PHE A 147 -17.85 -9.47 2.21
C PHE A 147 -19.23 -10.15 2.14
N LEU A 148 -19.70 -10.73 3.26
CA LEU A 148 -20.99 -11.41 3.35
C LEU A 148 -22.22 -10.48 3.19
N ALA A 149 -22.04 -9.17 3.33
CA ALA A 149 -23.09 -8.17 3.18
C ALA A 149 -23.12 -7.54 1.77
N MET A 150 -22.11 -7.82 0.92
CA MET A 150 -22.06 -7.27 -0.43
C MET A 150 -23.23 -7.76 -1.28
N ARG A 151 -23.80 -6.84 -2.06
CA ARG A 151 -24.85 -7.20 -3.02
C ARG A 151 -24.26 -7.97 -4.21
N PRO A 152 -24.95 -9.01 -4.73
CA PRO A 152 -24.59 -9.61 -6.01
C PRO A 152 -24.68 -8.53 -7.09
N ASN A 153 -23.63 -8.42 -7.91
CA ASN A 153 -23.63 -7.58 -9.11
C ASN A 153 -24.31 -8.31 -10.27
#